data_AF-A0A8B6BTZ0-F1
#
_entry.id   AF-A0A8B6BTZ0-F1
#
_cell.length_a   1.000
_cell.length_b   1.000
_cell.length_c   1.000
_cell.angle_alpha   90.00
_cell.angle_beta   90.00
_cell.angle_gamma   90.00
#
_symmetry.space_group_name_H-M   'P 1'
#
loop_
_entity.id
_entity.type
_entity.pdbx_description
1 polymer ?
#
loop_
_entity_poly.entity_id
_entity_poly.type
_entity_poly.pdbx_seq_one_letter_code
_entity_poly.pdbx_strand_id
1 'polypeptide(L)'
;MCEANYAFPLLCKLVSNNDERFRERIIFFRQPLSLLKEELDKISNDNKKLYCILILCLLFDGLLSRSMFDIDSTESDKKIYKIIKTCGLQSNISKKALEESAYSALGSYFTKDSYNFRFIHDALEETVGCHFCTLNPEEMFSDCNILFIRDRVRVQLNTNADENIVVLREDELNEDRLRPLYHRLLTELKSGRFSNLLMSQLFKNRNFVNIFGTHLKTSQRIFDEPFSEASSEWQRSIFQSIFQKQSKDEFKDNKDAINRVMEAKRKRSTIMHWIVAFGCYEFFRYAWSVMTPSKRKQILGRDYKSKPLSKSFFPLAVLGGSLNIVKELIDSGADVNCFSEFFETPLYIAVKSGSCDMVHLLLKKGAHINLRLWFDMKVPILVISNNNQLS
;
A
#
# COMPACT_ATOMS: atom_id res chain seq x y z
N MET A 1 -10.88 21.87 -20.93
CA MET A 1 -10.88 21.98 -19.45
C MET A 1 -9.59 21.35 -18.99
N CYS A 2 -8.69 22.09 -18.34
CA CYS A 2 -7.41 21.53 -17.90
C CYS A 2 -7.67 20.33 -16.98
N GLU A 3 -7.07 19.19 -17.27
CA GLU A 3 -6.90 18.10 -16.28
C GLU A 3 -6.09 18.58 -15.06
N ALA A 4 -5.46 19.76 -15.15
CA ALA A 4 -4.78 20.45 -14.06
C ALA A 4 -5.71 21.35 -13.23
N ASN A 5 -6.63 20.75 -12.46
CA ASN A 5 -7.20 21.41 -11.27
C ASN A 5 -6.25 21.35 -10.04
N TYR A 6 -5.12 20.64 -10.15
CA TYR A 6 -4.42 20.04 -9.01
C TYR A 6 -3.20 20.80 -8.47
N ALA A 7 -2.80 21.91 -9.07
CA ALA A 7 -1.73 22.76 -8.52
C ALA A 7 -1.74 24.16 -9.14
N PHE A 8 -2.89 24.60 -9.68
CA PHE A 8 -2.96 25.77 -10.56
C PHE A 8 -2.32 27.04 -9.95
N PRO A 9 -2.53 27.40 -8.67
CA PRO A 9 -1.86 28.57 -8.09
C PRO A 9 -0.33 28.42 -7.99
N LEU A 10 0.17 27.24 -7.61
CA LEU A 10 1.60 26.95 -7.54
C LEU A 10 2.23 26.97 -8.94
N LEU A 11 1.59 26.30 -9.88
CA LEU A 11 1.99 26.22 -11.28
C LEU A 11 2.01 27.62 -11.92
N CYS A 12 0.99 28.45 -11.70
CA CYS A 12 0.97 29.83 -12.17
C CYS A 12 2.11 30.68 -11.60
N LYS A 13 2.46 30.50 -10.31
CA LYS A 13 3.54 31.25 -9.65
C LYS A 13 4.93 30.82 -10.10
N LEU A 14 5.12 29.53 -10.41
CA LEU A 14 6.37 29.02 -11.00
C LEU A 14 6.59 29.56 -12.43
N VAL A 15 5.51 29.73 -13.20
CA VAL A 15 5.58 30.31 -14.56
C VAL A 15 5.82 31.81 -14.52
N SER A 16 5.21 32.55 -13.58
CA SER A 16 5.37 34.01 -13.51
C SER A 16 6.79 34.46 -13.17
N ASN A 17 7.61 33.58 -12.59
CA ASN A 17 8.98 33.89 -12.20
C ASN A 17 10.01 33.57 -13.29
N ASN A 18 9.62 33.05 -14.47
CA ASN A 18 10.57 32.65 -15.50
C ASN A 18 10.03 32.89 -16.93
N ASP A 19 10.48 33.98 -17.57
CA ASP A 19 9.96 34.47 -18.86
C ASP A 19 10.17 33.51 -20.05
N GLU A 20 11.20 32.66 -20.03
CA GLU A 20 11.44 31.67 -21.10
C GLU A 20 10.36 30.57 -21.11
N ARG A 21 9.87 30.17 -19.93
CA ARG A 21 8.84 29.14 -19.77
C ARG A 21 7.44 29.60 -20.14
N PHE A 22 7.24 30.90 -20.31
CA PHE A 22 5.98 31.47 -20.77
C PHE A 22 5.64 31.01 -22.20
N ARG A 23 6.63 30.68 -23.03
CA ARG A 23 6.41 30.25 -24.43
C ARG A 23 5.89 28.82 -24.55
N GLU A 24 6.08 27.98 -23.53
CA GLU A 24 5.69 26.55 -23.52
C GLU A 24 4.47 26.25 -22.63
N ARG A 25 3.63 27.28 -22.38
CA ARG A 25 2.41 27.22 -21.53
C ARG A 25 1.53 25.99 -21.75
N ILE A 26 1.47 25.44 -22.97
CA ILE A 26 0.63 24.29 -23.29
C ILE A 26 1.21 22.98 -22.76
N ILE A 27 2.54 22.79 -22.81
CA ILE A 27 3.22 21.60 -22.28
C ILE A 27 3.17 21.63 -20.75
N PHE A 28 3.35 22.83 -20.18
CA PHE A 28 3.33 23.09 -18.74
C PHE A 28 2.07 22.59 -18.01
N PHE A 29 0.88 22.86 -18.57
CA PHE A 29 -0.38 22.37 -17.99
C PHE A 29 -0.75 20.93 -18.40
N ARG A 30 0.00 20.33 -19.34
CA ARG A 30 -0.18 18.94 -19.77
C ARG A 30 0.66 17.96 -18.95
N GLN A 31 1.87 18.35 -18.54
CA GLN A 31 2.79 17.48 -17.78
C GLN A 31 3.40 18.22 -16.58
N PRO A 32 2.61 18.53 -15.54
CA PRO A 32 3.10 19.31 -14.40
C PRO A 32 4.14 18.58 -13.54
N LEU A 33 4.16 17.24 -13.54
CA LEU A 33 5.01 16.44 -12.65
C LEU A 33 6.47 16.36 -13.11
N SER A 34 6.72 16.19 -14.40
CA SER A 34 8.08 16.20 -14.97
C SER A 34 8.80 17.51 -14.67
N LEU A 35 8.09 18.63 -14.82
CA LEU A 35 8.60 19.96 -14.51
C LEU A 35 8.87 20.19 -13.03
N LEU A 36 8.00 19.70 -12.14
CA LEU A 36 8.25 19.76 -10.71
C LEU A 36 9.51 18.97 -10.32
N LYS A 37 9.78 17.82 -10.99
CA LYS A 37 11.02 17.07 -10.80
C LYS A 37 12.24 17.88 -11.22
N GLU A 38 12.21 18.51 -12.41
CA GLU A 38 13.31 19.38 -12.87
C GLU A 38 13.57 20.58 -11.93
N GLU A 39 12.51 21.18 -11.37
CA GLU A 39 12.66 22.24 -10.38
C GLU A 39 13.31 21.73 -9.09
N LEU A 40 12.95 20.54 -8.64
CA LEU A 40 13.58 19.92 -7.47
C LEU A 40 15.04 19.58 -7.75
N ASP A 41 15.40 19.14 -8.96
CA ASP A 41 16.79 18.92 -9.36
C ASP A 41 17.60 20.22 -9.22
N LYS A 42 17.06 21.36 -9.69
CA LYS A 42 17.70 22.68 -9.52
C LYS A 42 17.82 23.08 -8.06
N ILE A 43 16.73 22.99 -7.31
CA ILE A 43 16.69 23.38 -5.88
C ILE A 43 17.66 22.51 -5.06
N SER A 44 17.79 21.22 -5.38
CA SER A 44 18.70 20.31 -4.69
C SER A 44 20.18 20.73 -4.81
N ASN A 45 20.53 21.44 -5.88
CA ASN A 45 21.88 21.93 -6.13
C ASN A 45 22.06 23.38 -5.64
N ASP A 46 21.15 24.26 -6.06
CA ASP A 46 21.29 25.72 -5.89
C ASP A 46 20.82 26.20 -4.51
N ASN A 47 19.79 25.57 -3.95
CA ASN A 47 19.20 25.95 -2.66
C ASN A 47 18.99 24.74 -1.74
N LYS A 48 20.13 24.16 -1.34
CA LYS A 48 20.21 23.02 -0.42
C LYS A 48 19.44 23.21 0.90
N LYS A 49 19.32 24.45 1.39
CA LYS A 49 18.55 24.78 2.60
C LYS A 49 17.07 24.54 2.39
N LEU A 50 16.51 25.09 1.30
CA LEU A 50 15.12 24.86 0.93
C LEU A 50 14.85 23.38 0.66
N TYR A 51 15.73 22.71 -0.10
CA TYR A 51 15.60 21.28 -0.37
C TYR A 51 15.54 20.45 0.92
N CYS A 52 16.45 20.73 1.87
CA CYS A 52 16.47 20.07 3.17
C CYS A 52 15.15 20.26 3.95
N ILE A 53 14.53 21.43 3.87
CA ILE A 53 13.27 21.71 4.59
C ILE A 53 12.10 20.98 3.95
N LEU A 54 12.07 20.87 2.62
CA LEU A 54 11.07 20.05 1.92
C LEU A 54 11.15 18.59 2.39
N ILE A 55 12.36 18.03 2.49
CA ILE A 55 12.57 16.65 2.95
C ILE A 55 12.22 16.49 4.43
N LEU A 56 12.59 17.45 5.28
CA LEU A 56 12.20 17.43 6.69
C LEU A 56 10.68 17.46 6.83
N CYS A 57 9.99 18.36 6.12
CA CYS A 57 8.53 18.42 6.14
C CYS A 57 7.90 17.08 5.72
N LEU A 58 8.43 16.44 4.68
CA LEU A 58 8.00 15.12 4.21
C LEU A 58 8.20 14.01 5.26
N LEU A 59 9.40 13.89 5.83
CA LEU A 59 9.76 12.80 6.75
C LEU A 59 9.19 12.95 8.17
N PHE A 60 8.59 14.11 8.44
CA PHE A 60 7.85 14.41 9.66
C PHE A 60 6.35 14.57 9.40
N ASP A 61 5.81 13.92 8.36
CA ASP A 61 4.37 13.84 8.05
C ASP A 61 3.68 15.21 7.93
N GLY A 62 4.37 16.21 7.38
CA GLY A 62 3.84 17.57 7.25
C GLY A 62 3.69 18.31 8.58
N LEU A 63 4.34 17.85 9.65
CA LEU A 63 4.32 18.45 10.99
C LEU A 63 5.67 19.06 11.34
N LEU A 64 6.17 19.94 10.47
CA LEU A 64 7.37 20.71 10.77
C LEU A 64 7.00 21.85 11.74
N SER A 65 7.15 21.62 13.05
CA SER A 65 6.84 22.60 14.09
C SER A 65 8.02 23.53 14.36
N ARG A 66 7.74 24.71 14.93
CA ARG A 66 8.80 25.62 15.41
C ARG A 66 9.72 24.95 16.44
N SER A 67 9.16 24.10 17.29
CA SER A 67 9.88 23.39 18.34
C SER A 67 10.91 22.38 17.83
N MET A 68 10.82 21.90 16.57
CA MET A 68 11.90 21.10 15.97
C MET A 68 13.19 21.91 15.78
N PHE A 69 13.04 23.22 15.64
CA PHE A 69 14.15 24.16 15.51
C PHE A 69 14.69 24.63 16.88
N ASP A 70 13.98 24.30 17.97
CA ASP A 70 14.43 24.58 19.33
C ASP A 70 15.34 23.45 19.84
N ILE A 71 16.23 23.81 20.76
CA ILE A 71 17.31 22.96 21.26
C ILE A 71 16.74 22.10 22.38
N ASP A 72 16.64 20.78 22.19
CA ASP A 72 16.86 19.79 23.25
C ASP A 72 16.99 18.36 22.69
N SER A 73 18.00 17.66 23.19
CA SER A 73 18.49 16.37 22.71
C SER A 73 17.41 15.29 22.71
N THR A 74 16.93 14.96 21.52
CA THR A 74 15.95 13.88 21.29
C THR A 74 16.35 13.04 20.07
N GLU A 75 15.77 11.85 19.92
CA GLU A 75 15.99 10.96 18.75
C GLU A 75 15.71 11.67 17.41
N SER A 76 14.78 12.64 17.42
CA SER A 76 14.49 13.59 16.35
C SER A 76 15.71 14.35 15.84
N ASP A 77 16.64 14.75 16.72
CA ASP A 77 17.83 15.48 16.31
C ASP A 77 18.76 14.62 15.45
N LYS A 78 18.92 13.34 15.79
CA LYS A 78 19.75 12.42 14.99
C LYS A 78 19.21 12.27 13.56
N LYS A 79 17.88 12.17 13.43
CA LYS A 79 17.20 12.10 12.13
C LYS A 79 17.40 13.39 11.33
N ILE A 80 17.23 14.55 11.98
CA ILE A 80 17.47 15.86 11.36
C ILE A 80 18.92 16.00 10.88
N TYR A 81 19.90 15.68 11.72
CA TYR A 81 21.32 15.74 11.35
C TYR A 81 21.67 14.81 10.19
N LYS A 82 21.07 13.60 10.14
CA LYS A 82 21.24 12.68 9.02
C LYS A 82 20.74 13.33 7.72
N ILE A 83 19.54 13.89 7.72
CA ILE A 83 18.93 14.54 6.55
C ILE A 83 19.74 15.75 6.09
N ILE A 84 20.19 16.61 7.02
CA ILE A 84 21.06 17.77 6.71
C ILE A 84 22.32 17.32 5.98
N LYS A 85 22.96 16.26 6.48
CA LYS A 85 24.16 15.69 5.85
C LYS A 85 23.86 15.11 4.46
N THR A 86 22.76 14.38 4.31
CA THR A 86 22.32 13.81 3.02
C THR A 86 22.03 14.91 1.99
N CYS A 87 21.51 16.06 2.41
CA CYS A 87 21.30 17.23 1.54
C CYS A 87 22.59 17.99 1.20
N GLY A 88 23.75 17.54 1.69
CA GLY A 88 25.05 18.17 1.44
C GLY A 88 25.23 19.53 2.14
N LEU A 89 24.52 19.76 3.26
CA LEU A 89 24.71 20.94 4.11
C LEU A 89 25.76 20.67 5.19
N GLN A 90 26.40 21.73 5.68
CA GLN A 90 27.32 21.63 6.81
C GLN A 90 26.55 21.24 8.08
N SER A 91 27.13 20.33 8.88
CA SER A 91 26.50 19.77 10.08
C SER A 91 26.26 20.78 11.21
N ASN A 92 26.86 21.97 11.12
CA ASN A 92 26.73 23.06 12.08
C ASN A 92 25.73 24.14 11.65
N ILE A 93 24.92 23.89 10.62
CA ILE A 93 23.92 24.88 10.18
C ILE A 93 22.98 25.22 11.33
N SER A 94 22.75 26.51 11.56
CA SER A 94 21.87 26.92 12.64
C SER A 94 20.43 26.51 12.32
N LYS A 95 19.73 25.92 13.29
CA LYS A 95 18.31 25.58 13.17
C LYS A 95 17.48 26.80 12.77
N LYS A 96 17.87 28.00 13.23
CA LYS A 96 17.29 29.29 12.82
C LYS A 96 17.43 29.60 11.33
N ALA A 97 18.56 29.29 10.69
CA ALA A 97 18.74 29.50 9.26
C ALA A 97 17.85 28.57 8.41
N LEU A 98 17.56 27.36 8.92
CA LEU A 98 16.57 26.47 8.31
C LEU A 98 15.15 27.02 8.51
N GLU A 99 14.83 27.51 9.71
CA GLU A 99 13.54 28.16 9.98
C GLU A 99 13.30 29.36 9.03
N GLU A 100 14.29 30.25 8.86
CA GLU A 100 14.20 31.40 7.94
C GLU A 100 13.94 30.97 6.48
N SER A 101 14.60 29.90 6.03
CA SER A 101 14.35 29.35 4.69
C SER A 101 12.95 28.74 4.56
N ALA A 102 12.38 28.17 5.63
CA ALA A 102 11.01 27.67 5.61
C ALA A 102 10.00 28.82 5.48
N TYR A 103 10.21 29.91 6.22
CA TYR A 103 9.39 31.12 6.10
C TYR A 103 9.49 31.77 4.72
N SER A 104 10.68 31.79 4.11
CA SER A 104 10.86 32.32 2.75
C SER A 104 10.07 31.55 1.67
N ALA A 105 9.74 30.28 1.95
CA ALA A 105 9.00 29.39 1.07
C ALA A 105 7.48 29.34 1.34
N LEU A 106 6.98 30.21 2.23
CA LEU A 106 5.54 30.33 2.50
C LEU A 106 4.78 30.89 1.30
N GLY A 107 3.65 30.26 0.99
CA GLY A 107 2.81 30.62 -0.15
C GLY A 107 3.42 30.24 -1.50
N SER A 108 4.55 29.53 -1.53
CA SER A 108 5.04 28.82 -2.71
C SER A 108 5.00 27.32 -2.45
N TYR A 109 5.85 26.79 -1.57
CA TYR A 109 5.91 25.36 -1.28
C TYR A 109 5.08 24.97 -0.05
N PHE A 110 4.99 25.88 0.92
CA PHE A 110 4.33 25.62 2.19
C PHE A 110 3.13 26.53 2.45
N THR A 111 2.15 25.98 3.16
CA THR A 111 1.18 26.72 3.95
C THR A 111 1.56 26.60 5.42
N LYS A 112 1.07 27.53 6.25
CA LYS A 112 1.33 27.53 7.69
C LYS A 112 0.00 27.54 8.43
N ASP A 113 -0.20 26.50 9.24
CA ASP A 113 -1.24 26.48 10.27
C ASP A 113 -0.73 27.18 11.53
N SER A 114 -1.52 27.22 12.61
CA SER A 114 -1.17 27.90 13.86
C SER A 114 0.23 27.56 14.41
N TYR A 115 0.75 26.35 14.13
CA TYR A 115 2.04 25.89 14.66
C TYR A 115 2.95 25.13 13.68
N ASN A 116 2.46 24.69 12.52
CA ASN A 116 3.18 23.75 11.64
C ASN A 116 3.22 24.23 10.18
N PHE A 117 4.33 23.96 9.50
CA PHE A 117 4.42 24.06 8.04
C PHE A 117 3.88 22.78 7.40
N ARG A 118 3.00 22.94 6.41
CA ARG A 118 2.46 21.85 5.58
C ARG A 118 2.73 22.13 4.12
N PHE A 119 2.84 21.09 3.31
CA PHE A 119 2.87 21.28 1.86
C PHE A 119 1.59 21.98 1.39
N ILE A 120 1.76 22.88 0.42
CA ILE A 120 0.62 23.57 -0.19
C ILE A 120 -0.33 22.60 -0.91
N HIS A 121 0.18 21.44 -1.32
CA HIS A 121 -0.59 20.43 -2.03
C HIS A 121 0.05 19.04 -1.95
N ASP A 122 -0.77 17.99 -1.85
CA ASP A 122 -0.35 16.58 -1.75
C ASP A 122 0.54 16.15 -2.94
N ALA A 123 0.20 16.58 -4.16
CA ALA A 123 1.01 16.29 -5.35
C ALA A 123 2.46 16.80 -5.25
N LEU A 124 2.69 17.95 -4.59
CA LEU A 124 4.05 18.46 -4.36
C LEU A 124 4.78 17.57 -3.34
N GLU A 125 4.12 17.23 -2.25
CA GLU A 125 4.66 16.29 -1.24
C GLU A 125 5.06 14.96 -1.88
N GLU A 126 4.18 14.39 -2.70
CA GLU A 126 4.44 13.14 -3.43
C GLU A 126 5.61 13.26 -4.40
N THR A 127 5.72 14.39 -5.12
CA THR A 127 6.81 14.64 -6.07
C THR A 127 8.14 14.77 -5.35
N VAL A 128 8.17 15.52 -4.24
CA VAL A 128 9.34 15.65 -3.36
C VAL A 128 9.74 14.27 -2.82
N GLY A 129 8.77 13.47 -2.38
CA GLY A 129 9.03 12.11 -1.91
C GLY A 129 9.62 11.20 -2.98
N CYS A 130 9.06 11.19 -4.20
CA CYS A 130 9.59 10.39 -5.30
C CYS A 130 11.00 10.82 -5.71
N HIS A 131 11.22 12.14 -5.81
CA HIS A 131 12.52 12.72 -6.15
C HIS A 131 13.58 12.35 -5.10
N PHE A 132 13.31 12.60 -3.82
CA PHE A 132 14.25 12.29 -2.74
C PHE A 132 14.51 10.79 -2.63
N CYS A 133 13.48 9.95 -2.77
CA CYS A 133 13.62 8.49 -2.72
C CYS A 133 14.50 7.93 -3.86
N THR A 134 14.42 8.53 -5.05
CA THR A 134 15.21 8.12 -6.21
C THR A 134 16.70 8.39 -5.99
N LEU A 135 17.01 9.51 -5.35
CA LEU A 135 18.39 9.91 -5.05
C LEU A 135 18.95 9.24 -3.78
N ASN A 136 18.12 9.05 -2.75
CA ASN A 136 18.52 8.58 -1.42
C ASN A 136 17.53 7.52 -0.89
N PRO A 137 17.50 6.32 -1.50
CA PRO A 137 16.54 5.28 -1.14
C PRO A 137 16.75 4.75 0.29
N GLU A 138 17.99 4.69 0.77
CA GLU A 138 18.32 4.13 2.08
C GLU A 138 17.69 4.97 3.21
N GLU A 139 17.86 6.29 3.14
CA GLU A 139 17.25 7.27 4.06
C GLU A 139 15.73 7.34 3.93
N MET A 140 15.21 7.32 2.70
CA MET A 140 13.78 7.42 2.52
C MET A 140 13.07 6.18 3.07
N PHE A 141 13.56 4.97 2.78
CA PHE A 141 12.88 3.75 3.20
C PHE A 141 12.98 3.45 4.70
N SER A 142 13.96 4.01 5.42
CA SER A 142 14.00 3.87 6.89
C SER A 142 12.84 4.60 7.57
N ASP A 143 12.47 5.76 7.02
CA ASP A 143 11.79 6.81 7.77
C ASP A 143 10.51 7.34 7.13
N CYS A 144 10.25 7.01 5.86
CA CYS A 144 9.06 7.48 5.16
C CYS A 144 7.77 6.88 5.71
N ASN A 145 6.68 7.58 5.43
CA ASN A 145 5.33 7.11 5.71
C ASN A 145 5.06 5.80 4.92
N ILE A 146 4.50 4.79 5.59
CA ILE A 146 4.19 3.50 4.94
C ILE A 146 3.20 3.65 3.76
N LEU A 147 2.35 4.68 3.79
CA LEU A 147 1.43 5.00 2.69
C LEU A 147 2.20 5.41 1.44
N PHE A 148 3.31 6.14 1.58
CA PHE A 148 4.19 6.46 0.46
C PHE A 148 4.74 5.18 -0.19
N ILE A 149 5.20 4.22 0.61
CA ILE A 149 5.66 2.92 0.08
C ILE A 149 4.53 2.17 -0.63
N ARG A 150 3.33 2.15 -0.03
CA ARG A 150 2.14 1.51 -0.61
C ARG A 150 1.75 2.12 -1.95
N ASP A 151 1.75 3.45 -2.07
CA ASP A 151 1.15 4.15 -3.19
C ASP A 151 2.14 4.49 -4.30
N ARG A 152 3.42 4.66 -3.96
CA ARG A 152 4.42 5.25 -4.86
C ARG A 152 5.54 4.29 -5.24
N VAL A 153 5.84 3.26 -4.45
CA VAL A 153 6.99 2.37 -4.73
C VAL A 153 6.54 1.14 -5.53
N ARG A 154 7.18 0.89 -6.67
CA ARG A 154 6.83 -0.18 -7.63
C ARG A 154 8.08 -0.93 -8.08
N VAL A 155 7.91 -2.19 -8.49
CA VAL A 155 8.96 -2.96 -9.17
C VAL A 155 8.56 -3.12 -10.63
N GLN A 156 9.26 -2.44 -11.54
CA GLN A 156 8.94 -2.39 -12.97
C GLN A 156 10.21 -2.23 -13.81
N LEU A 157 10.14 -2.59 -15.09
CA LEU A 157 11.24 -2.41 -16.05
C LEU A 157 11.32 -0.99 -16.59
N ASN A 158 10.18 -0.34 -16.83
CA ASN A 158 10.10 0.99 -17.44
C ASN A 158 9.19 1.91 -16.62
N THR A 159 9.55 3.20 -16.57
CA THR A 159 8.74 4.28 -15.99
C THR A 159 8.02 5.06 -17.09
N ASN A 160 6.79 5.48 -16.81
CA ASN A 160 6.20 6.62 -17.50
C ASN A 160 6.72 7.91 -16.84
N ALA A 161 7.25 8.85 -17.62
CA ALA A 161 7.79 10.11 -17.09
C ALA A 161 6.73 10.93 -16.30
N ASP A 162 5.46 10.76 -16.68
CA ASP A 162 4.31 11.48 -16.15
C ASP A 162 3.76 10.90 -14.83
N GLU A 163 4.36 9.83 -14.29
CA GLU A 163 3.93 9.23 -13.03
C GLU A 163 4.86 9.61 -11.86
N ASN A 164 4.26 9.95 -10.72
CA ASN A 164 4.95 10.05 -9.44
C ASN A 164 5.03 8.65 -8.80
N ILE A 165 5.97 7.87 -9.32
CA ILE A 165 6.31 6.55 -8.79
C ILE A 165 7.82 6.44 -8.62
N VAL A 166 8.22 5.68 -7.60
CA VAL A 166 9.59 5.22 -7.37
C VAL A 166 9.68 3.81 -7.95
N VAL A 167 10.49 3.64 -8.99
CA VAL A 167 10.72 2.34 -9.61
C VAL A 167 11.99 1.71 -9.07
N LEU A 168 11.83 0.54 -8.48
CA LEU A 168 12.90 -0.37 -8.14
C LEU A 168 13.10 -1.32 -9.32
N ARG A 169 14.29 -1.31 -9.92
CA ARG A 169 14.59 -2.24 -11.01
C ARG A 169 14.83 -3.63 -10.43
N GLU A 170 14.48 -4.66 -11.20
CA GLU A 170 14.53 -6.04 -10.70
C GLU A 170 15.95 -6.51 -10.36
N ASP A 171 16.95 -6.02 -11.09
CA ASP A 171 18.38 -6.26 -10.87
C ASP A 171 18.90 -5.61 -9.58
N GLU A 172 18.29 -4.50 -9.16
CA GLU A 172 18.71 -3.73 -7.96
C GLU A 172 18.06 -4.24 -6.66
N LEU A 173 17.14 -5.22 -6.74
CA LEU A 173 16.37 -5.68 -5.58
C LEU A 173 17.25 -6.28 -4.47
N ASN A 174 18.41 -6.83 -4.81
CA ASN A 174 19.34 -7.44 -3.84
C ASN A 174 20.36 -6.44 -3.27
N GLU A 175 20.30 -5.17 -3.66
CA GLU A 175 21.26 -4.18 -3.20
C GLU A 175 21.10 -3.86 -1.72
N ASP A 176 22.23 -3.65 -1.05
CA ASP A 176 22.28 -3.30 0.37
C ASP A 176 21.50 -2.02 0.70
N ARG A 177 21.36 -1.12 -0.27
CA ARG A 177 20.56 0.11 -0.17
C ARG A 177 19.08 -0.13 0.09
N LEU A 178 18.54 -1.31 -0.25
CA LEU A 178 17.13 -1.68 -0.02
C LEU A 178 16.91 -2.43 1.29
N ARG A 179 17.96 -2.75 2.05
CA ARG A 179 17.84 -3.36 3.37
C ARG A 179 16.92 -2.58 4.32
N PRO A 180 16.92 -1.23 4.36
CA PRO A 180 15.98 -0.48 5.19
C PRO A 180 14.52 -0.71 4.79
N LEU A 181 14.23 -0.83 3.49
CA LEU A 181 12.88 -1.17 3.00
C LEU A 181 12.46 -2.52 3.55
N TYR A 182 13.24 -3.58 3.33
CA TYR A 182 12.90 -4.91 3.83
C TYR A 182 12.75 -4.95 5.35
N HIS A 183 13.63 -4.29 6.09
CA HIS A 183 13.54 -4.18 7.54
C HIS A 183 12.26 -3.44 7.96
N ARG A 184 11.93 -2.33 7.30
CA ARG A 184 10.73 -1.55 7.60
C ARG A 184 9.46 -2.36 7.37
N LEU A 185 9.35 -3.03 6.23
CA LEU A 185 8.21 -3.89 5.92
C LEU A 185 8.09 -5.05 6.93
N LEU A 186 9.21 -5.62 7.35
CA LEU A 186 9.24 -6.65 8.40
C LEU A 186 8.75 -6.12 9.75
N THR A 187 9.13 -4.91 10.13
CA THR A 187 8.65 -4.25 11.36
C THR A 187 7.14 -4.01 11.30
N GLU A 188 6.63 -3.52 10.16
CA GLU A 188 5.19 -3.32 9.98
C GLU A 188 4.42 -4.65 10.09
N LEU A 189 4.94 -5.72 9.47
CA LEU A 189 4.41 -7.08 9.63
C LEU A 189 4.36 -7.53 11.10
N LYS A 190 5.49 -7.40 11.81
CA LYS A 190 5.60 -7.79 13.23
C LYS A 190 4.67 -6.97 14.13
N SER A 191 4.46 -5.70 13.80
CA SER A 191 3.56 -4.82 14.54
C SER A 191 2.07 -5.06 14.26
N GLY A 192 1.73 -5.96 13.33
CA GLY A 192 0.35 -6.23 12.94
C GLY A 192 -0.28 -5.16 12.04
N ARG A 193 0.51 -4.20 11.54
CA ARG A 193 0.08 -3.09 10.66
C ARG A 193 0.39 -3.40 9.19
N PHE A 194 -0.10 -4.54 8.70
CA PHE A 194 0.27 -5.06 7.39
C PHE A 194 -0.77 -4.82 6.30
N SER A 195 -1.92 -4.20 6.59
CA SER A 195 -2.94 -3.87 5.57
C SER A 195 -2.35 -3.01 4.45
N ASN A 196 -1.64 -1.94 4.81
CA ASN A 196 -0.93 -1.08 3.84
C ASN A 196 0.16 -1.84 3.05
N LEU A 197 0.79 -2.83 3.68
CA LEU A 197 1.79 -3.65 3.04
C LEU A 197 1.18 -4.53 1.95
N LEU A 198 0.09 -5.23 2.28
CA LEU A 198 -0.61 -6.15 1.37
C LEU A 198 -1.23 -5.41 0.18
N MET A 199 -1.62 -4.14 0.38
CA MET A 199 -2.09 -3.26 -0.70
C MET A 199 -0.96 -2.75 -1.61
N SER A 200 0.30 -2.83 -1.17
CA SER A 200 1.43 -2.38 -1.99
C SER A 200 1.62 -3.27 -3.21
N GLN A 201 1.83 -2.65 -4.37
CA GLN A 201 2.14 -3.37 -5.62
C GLN A 201 3.46 -4.14 -5.55
N LEU A 202 4.33 -3.83 -4.57
CA LEU A 202 5.56 -4.59 -4.30
C LEU A 202 5.28 -6.09 -4.14
N PHE A 203 4.18 -6.46 -3.46
CA PHE A 203 3.82 -7.86 -3.19
C PHE A 203 3.16 -8.58 -4.37
N LYS A 204 2.98 -7.90 -5.50
CA LYS A 204 2.62 -8.53 -6.77
C LYS A 204 3.85 -8.99 -7.56
N ASN A 205 5.04 -8.44 -7.27
CA ASN A 205 6.27 -8.86 -7.93
C ASN A 205 6.87 -10.09 -7.24
N ARG A 206 7.05 -11.16 -8.02
CA ARG A 206 7.57 -12.45 -7.52
C ARG A 206 9.00 -12.34 -6.99
N ASN A 207 9.87 -11.62 -7.69
CA ASN A 207 11.28 -11.49 -7.32
C ASN A 207 11.42 -10.75 -6.00
N PHE A 208 10.68 -9.64 -5.85
CA PHE A 208 10.60 -8.90 -4.59
C PHE A 208 10.16 -9.77 -3.43
N VAL A 209 9.05 -10.51 -3.59
CA VAL A 209 8.52 -11.39 -2.53
C VAL A 209 9.50 -12.49 -2.16
N ASN A 210 10.23 -13.08 -3.11
CA ASN A 210 11.23 -14.10 -2.82
C ASN A 210 12.39 -13.53 -2.00
N ILE A 211 12.91 -12.36 -2.38
CA ILE A 211 14.00 -11.67 -1.67
C ILE A 211 13.54 -11.27 -0.27
N PHE A 212 12.40 -10.57 -0.17
CA PHE A 212 11.78 -10.24 1.11
C PHE A 212 11.53 -11.49 1.98
N GLY A 213 11.14 -12.58 1.34
CA GLY A 213 11.02 -13.91 1.93
C GLY A 213 12.31 -14.39 2.60
N THR A 214 13.48 -14.19 1.99
CA THR A 214 14.76 -14.53 2.61
C THR A 214 14.99 -13.77 3.92
N HIS A 215 14.59 -12.50 4.00
CA HIS A 215 14.64 -11.70 5.23
C HIS A 215 13.61 -12.17 6.28
N LEU A 216 12.48 -12.76 5.84
CA LEU A 216 11.48 -13.39 6.71
C LEU A 216 11.92 -14.73 7.30
N LYS A 217 12.91 -15.43 6.72
CA LYS A 217 13.30 -16.79 7.17
C LYS A 217 13.75 -16.87 8.63
N THR A 218 14.28 -15.78 9.18
CA THR A 218 14.64 -15.69 10.61
C THR A 218 13.42 -15.60 11.54
N SER A 219 12.22 -15.34 10.99
CA SER A 219 10.98 -15.08 11.73
C SER A 219 9.81 -15.91 11.18
N GLN A 220 10.03 -17.18 10.80
CA GLN A 220 8.98 -18.05 10.21
C GLN A 220 7.72 -18.21 11.10
N ARG A 221 7.84 -18.02 12.42
CA ARG A 221 6.70 -18.04 13.36
C ARG A 221 5.67 -16.95 13.09
N ILE A 222 6.02 -15.89 12.35
CA ILE A 222 5.10 -14.79 11.98
C ILE A 222 3.86 -15.34 11.28
N PHE A 223 3.95 -16.40 10.47
CA PHE A 223 2.77 -16.94 9.78
C PHE A 223 1.79 -17.68 10.71
N ASP A 224 2.24 -18.05 11.90
CA ASP A 224 1.49 -18.84 12.87
C ASP A 224 0.91 -18.00 14.01
N GLU A 225 1.49 -16.83 14.27
CA GLU A 225 1.07 -15.96 15.35
C GLU A 225 -0.27 -15.27 14.99
N PRO A 226 -1.26 -15.31 15.90
CA PRO A 226 -2.49 -14.57 15.71
C PRO A 226 -2.21 -13.07 15.86
N PHE A 227 -2.63 -12.29 14.88
CA PHE A 227 -2.59 -10.83 14.92
C PHE A 227 -3.99 -10.26 15.16
N SER A 228 -4.03 -9.21 15.97
CA SER A 228 -5.21 -8.37 16.17
C SER A 228 -4.85 -6.96 15.72
N GLU A 229 -5.24 -6.58 14.50
CA GLU A 229 -5.18 -5.17 14.05
C GLU A 229 -6.19 -4.29 14.84
N ALA A 230 -7.10 -4.93 15.57
CA ALA A 230 -8.28 -4.35 16.22
C ALA A 230 -8.06 -3.66 17.58
N SER A 231 -6.82 -3.46 18.05
CA SER A 231 -6.54 -2.79 19.34
C SER A 231 -6.20 -1.30 19.23
N SER A 232 -6.26 -0.69 18.04
CA SER A 232 -5.85 0.71 17.87
C SER A 232 -7.04 1.65 17.60
N GLU A 233 -7.18 2.69 18.42
CA GLU A 233 -8.04 3.88 18.20
C GLU A 233 -7.88 4.51 16.81
N TRP A 234 -6.73 4.25 16.17
CA TRP A 234 -6.42 4.51 14.77
C TRP A 234 -7.51 4.03 13.80
N GLN A 235 -8.15 2.88 14.07
CA GLN A 235 -9.20 2.32 13.21
C GLN A 235 -10.42 3.23 13.08
N ARG A 236 -10.84 4.01 14.10
CA ARG A 236 -12.04 4.87 14.01
C ARG A 236 -11.78 6.20 13.32
N SER A 237 -10.61 6.80 13.57
CA SER A 237 -10.25 8.13 13.05
C SER A 237 -9.91 8.09 11.56
N ILE A 238 -9.16 7.07 11.14
CA ILE A 238 -8.84 6.86 9.71
C ILE A 238 -10.02 6.26 8.92
N PHE A 239 -10.89 5.47 9.58
CA PHE A 239 -12.18 5.02 9.00
C PHE A 239 -13.04 6.17 8.46
N GLN A 240 -12.92 7.35 9.08
CA GLN A 240 -13.73 8.51 8.71
C GLN A 240 -12.97 9.45 7.78
N SER A 241 -11.64 9.57 7.91
CA SER A 241 -10.86 10.57 7.17
C SER A 241 -10.33 10.10 5.80
N ILE A 242 -9.87 8.85 5.65
CA ILE A 242 -9.37 8.33 4.36
C ILE A 242 -10.53 8.09 3.37
N PHE A 243 -11.70 7.73 3.89
CA PHE A 243 -12.88 7.34 3.10
C PHE A 243 -13.67 8.52 2.49
N GLN A 244 -13.26 9.77 2.74
CA GLN A 244 -13.91 10.97 2.17
C GLN A 244 -13.24 11.50 0.89
N LYS A 245 -12.01 11.06 0.52
CA LYS A 245 -11.20 11.80 -0.47
C LYS A 245 -10.77 11.09 -1.76
N GLN A 246 -10.99 9.79 -1.96
CA GLN A 246 -10.57 9.12 -3.21
C GLN A 246 -11.61 8.16 -3.81
N SER A 247 -11.46 7.90 -5.11
CA SER A 247 -12.49 7.44 -6.06
C SER A 247 -13.26 6.15 -5.66
N LYS A 248 -14.52 6.06 -6.11
CA LYS A 248 -15.56 5.15 -5.60
C LYS A 248 -15.42 3.67 -5.98
N ASP A 249 -14.60 3.31 -6.98
CA ASP A 249 -14.63 1.96 -7.56
C ASP A 249 -13.59 1.00 -6.96
N GLU A 250 -12.33 1.42 -6.75
CA GLU A 250 -11.30 0.57 -6.09
C GLU A 250 -11.58 0.32 -4.59
N PHE A 251 -12.29 1.24 -3.92
CA PHE A 251 -12.51 1.16 -2.47
C PHE A 251 -13.69 0.27 -2.03
N LYS A 252 -14.61 -0.07 -2.93
CA LYS A 252 -15.73 -0.98 -2.60
C LYS A 252 -15.19 -2.38 -2.28
N ASP A 253 -14.26 -2.86 -3.09
CA ASP A 253 -13.59 -4.15 -2.90
C ASP A 253 -12.71 -4.20 -1.63
N ASN A 254 -12.12 -3.05 -1.24
CA ASN A 254 -11.28 -2.89 -0.04
C ASN A 254 -12.09 -2.88 1.27
N LYS A 255 -13.22 -2.15 1.31
CA LYS A 255 -14.14 -2.14 2.45
C LYS A 255 -14.70 -3.55 2.68
N ASP A 256 -15.04 -4.23 1.59
CA ASP A 256 -15.47 -5.61 1.65
C ASP A 256 -14.32 -6.49 2.14
N ALA A 257 -13.08 -6.42 1.62
CA ALA A 257 -11.94 -7.24 2.08
C ALA A 257 -11.70 -7.17 3.60
N ILE A 258 -11.76 -5.96 4.15
CA ILE A 258 -11.57 -5.71 5.58
C ILE A 258 -12.78 -6.20 6.39
N ASN A 259 -14.00 -5.91 5.95
CA ASN A 259 -15.21 -6.43 6.59
C ASN A 259 -15.22 -7.96 6.60
N ARG A 260 -14.74 -8.61 5.54
CA ARG A 260 -14.68 -10.07 5.43
C ARG A 260 -13.77 -10.74 6.46
N VAL A 261 -12.66 -10.09 6.82
CA VAL A 261 -11.75 -10.57 7.87
C VAL A 261 -12.27 -10.20 9.26
N MET A 262 -12.89 -9.02 9.40
CA MET A 262 -13.36 -8.47 10.68
C MET A 262 -14.71 -9.04 11.14
N GLU A 263 -15.66 -9.29 10.23
CA GLU A 263 -16.96 -9.92 10.51
C GLU A 263 -16.81 -11.39 10.93
N ALA A 264 -15.68 -12.03 10.59
CA ALA A 264 -15.30 -13.36 11.06
C ALA A 264 -15.00 -13.44 12.59
N LYS A 265 -15.14 -12.34 13.35
CA LYS A 265 -14.92 -12.24 14.82
C LYS A 265 -13.70 -13.05 15.30
N ARG A 266 -12.60 -13.02 14.54
CA ARG A 266 -11.43 -13.84 14.83
C ARG A 266 -10.62 -13.20 15.94
N LYS A 267 -10.72 -13.75 17.16
CA LYS A 267 -9.69 -13.57 18.20
C LYS A 267 -8.31 -14.15 17.80
N ARG A 268 -8.16 -14.74 16.60
CA ARG A 268 -6.96 -15.49 16.15
C ARG A 268 -6.67 -15.41 14.64
N SER A 269 -6.94 -14.29 13.96
CA SER A 269 -6.57 -14.14 12.53
C SER A 269 -5.05 -14.10 12.37
N THR A 270 -4.47 -15.04 11.65
CA THR A 270 -3.05 -15.00 11.26
C THR A 270 -2.85 -14.14 10.01
N ILE A 271 -1.63 -13.67 9.75
CA ILE A 271 -1.27 -12.93 8.53
C ILE A 271 -1.68 -13.67 7.23
N MET A 272 -1.68 -15.01 7.25
CA MET A 272 -2.11 -15.79 6.09
C MET A 272 -3.58 -15.56 5.72
N HIS A 273 -4.45 -15.34 6.72
CA HIS A 273 -5.85 -14.96 6.45
C HIS A 273 -5.91 -13.65 5.68
N TRP A 274 -5.07 -12.69 6.05
CA TRP A 274 -5.01 -11.37 5.42
C TRP A 274 -4.43 -11.44 4.02
N ILE A 275 -3.32 -12.17 3.82
CA ILE A 275 -2.73 -12.43 2.49
C ILE A 275 -3.78 -13.01 1.53
N VAL A 276 -4.57 -13.99 2.00
CA VAL A 276 -5.64 -14.63 1.22
C VAL A 276 -6.79 -13.65 0.94
N ALA A 277 -7.22 -12.89 1.95
CA ALA A 277 -8.33 -11.94 1.83
C ALA A 277 -8.02 -10.79 0.86
N PHE A 278 -6.79 -10.29 0.86
CA PHE A 278 -6.31 -9.25 -0.05
C PHE A 278 -5.87 -9.81 -1.42
N GLY A 279 -5.88 -11.14 -1.60
CA GLY A 279 -5.57 -11.77 -2.88
C GLY A 279 -4.09 -11.67 -3.30
N CYS A 280 -3.18 -11.44 -2.37
CA CYS A 280 -1.74 -11.26 -2.63
C CYS A 280 -1.07 -12.59 -3.03
N TYR A 281 -1.27 -13.02 -4.27
CA TYR A 281 -0.89 -14.37 -4.73
C TYR A 281 0.60 -14.68 -4.58
N GLU A 282 1.52 -13.79 -4.97
CA GLU A 282 2.95 -14.10 -4.85
C GLU A 282 3.36 -14.26 -3.39
N PHE A 283 2.81 -13.42 -2.49
CA PHE A 283 3.07 -13.58 -1.06
C PHE A 283 2.43 -14.84 -0.48
N PHE A 284 1.21 -15.17 -0.92
CA PHE A 284 0.54 -16.44 -0.60
C PHE A 284 1.40 -17.62 -1.01
N ARG A 285 1.90 -17.63 -2.25
CA ARG A 285 2.74 -18.69 -2.81
C ARG A 285 4.01 -18.88 -1.98
N TYR A 286 4.70 -17.79 -1.66
CA TYR A 286 5.88 -17.84 -0.79
C TYR A 286 5.53 -18.43 0.59
N ALA A 287 4.52 -17.88 1.25
CA ALA A 287 4.06 -18.34 2.57
C ALA A 287 3.64 -19.82 2.53
N TRP A 288 2.92 -20.24 1.48
CA TRP A 288 2.47 -21.61 1.26
C TRP A 288 3.64 -22.59 1.05
N SER A 289 4.71 -22.14 0.38
CA SER A 289 5.91 -22.94 0.13
C SER A 289 6.72 -23.23 1.40
N VAL A 290 6.73 -22.29 2.36
CA VAL A 290 7.45 -22.42 3.63
C VAL A 290 6.60 -23.10 4.73
N MET A 291 5.30 -23.26 4.53
CA MET A 291 4.40 -23.91 5.48
C MET A 291 4.60 -25.43 5.54
N THR A 292 4.53 -26.01 6.75
CA THR A 292 4.63 -27.46 6.93
C THR A 292 3.41 -28.19 6.32
N PRO A 293 3.59 -29.42 5.80
CA PRO A 293 2.48 -30.21 5.26
C PRO A 293 1.31 -30.39 6.24
N SER A 294 1.60 -30.55 7.54
CA SER A 294 0.59 -30.68 8.59
C SER A 294 -0.28 -29.43 8.73
N LYS A 295 0.32 -28.23 8.64
CA LYS A 295 -0.42 -26.96 8.67
C LYS A 295 -1.28 -26.78 7.42
N ARG A 296 -0.72 -27.08 6.24
CA ARG A 296 -1.51 -27.05 4.98
C ARG A 296 -2.74 -27.95 5.07
N LYS A 297 -2.61 -29.17 5.61
CA LYS A 297 -3.75 -30.06 5.86
C LYS A 297 -4.77 -29.48 6.85
N GLN A 298 -4.31 -28.85 7.94
CA GLN A 298 -5.19 -28.21 8.93
C GLN A 298 -5.99 -27.06 8.31
N ILE A 299 -5.33 -26.26 7.48
CA ILE A 299 -5.90 -25.13 6.75
C ILE A 299 -6.97 -25.57 5.74
N LEU A 300 -6.70 -26.65 5.00
CA LEU A 300 -7.58 -27.15 3.94
C LEU A 300 -8.86 -27.80 4.49
N GLY A 301 -8.88 -28.16 5.78
CA GLY A 301 -10.09 -28.50 6.54
C GLY A 301 -10.97 -29.57 5.90
N ARG A 302 -10.72 -30.85 6.22
CA ARG A 302 -11.42 -32.00 5.60
C ARG A 302 -12.74 -32.44 6.26
N ASP A 303 -13.17 -31.81 7.35
CA ASP A 303 -14.27 -32.37 8.17
C ASP A 303 -15.58 -31.57 8.07
N TYR A 304 -16.46 -32.02 7.17
CA TYR A 304 -17.76 -31.45 6.83
C TYR A 304 -18.84 -31.65 7.92
N LYS A 305 -18.61 -32.51 8.92
CA LYS A 305 -19.73 -33.10 9.70
C LYS A 305 -20.04 -32.50 11.07
N SER A 306 -19.31 -31.51 11.62
CA SER A 306 -19.56 -31.15 13.03
C SER A 306 -19.48 -29.69 13.48
N LYS A 307 -19.17 -28.69 12.62
CA LYS A 307 -19.32 -27.24 12.89
C LYS A 307 -18.90 -26.43 11.65
N PRO A 308 -19.36 -25.18 11.46
CA PRO A 308 -18.79 -24.29 10.44
C PRO A 308 -17.27 -24.26 10.64
N LEU A 309 -16.54 -24.59 9.58
CA LEU A 309 -15.08 -24.61 9.58
C LEU A 309 -14.57 -23.18 9.74
N SER A 310 -14.49 -22.70 10.98
CA SER A 310 -14.00 -21.38 11.39
C SER A 310 -12.53 -21.09 11.03
N LYS A 311 -11.91 -21.96 10.20
CA LYS A 311 -10.51 -21.95 9.82
C LYS A 311 -10.24 -22.22 8.33
N SER A 312 -11.25 -22.45 7.49
CA SER A 312 -11.00 -22.73 6.06
C SER A 312 -10.63 -21.45 5.31
N PHE A 313 -9.44 -21.42 4.67
CA PHE A 313 -9.04 -20.32 3.79
C PHE A 313 -9.79 -20.31 2.46
N PHE A 314 -10.41 -21.43 2.07
CA PHE A 314 -10.97 -21.55 0.73
C PHE A 314 -12.12 -20.58 0.46
N PRO A 315 -13.17 -20.48 1.33
CA PRO A 315 -14.20 -19.46 1.15
C PRO A 315 -13.63 -18.04 1.19
N LEU A 316 -12.61 -17.78 2.02
CA LEU A 316 -11.94 -16.48 2.10
C LEU A 316 -11.19 -16.12 0.80
N ALA A 317 -10.57 -17.10 0.14
CA ALA A 317 -9.87 -16.92 -1.13
C ALA A 317 -10.85 -16.62 -2.27
N VAL A 318 -11.96 -17.34 -2.33
CA VAL A 318 -13.03 -17.09 -3.32
C VAL A 318 -13.60 -15.70 -3.14
N LEU A 319 -13.86 -15.36 -1.89
CA LEU A 319 -14.36 -14.07 -1.50
C LEU A 319 -13.37 -12.96 -1.90
N GLY A 320 -12.08 -13.10 -1.56
CA GLY A 320 -11.01 -12.18 -1.99
C GLY A 320 -10.80 -12.09 -3.52
N GLY A 321 -11.45 -12.94 -4.32
CA GLY A 321 -11.48 -12.83 -5.78
C GLY A 321 -10.22 -13.32 -6.49
N SER A 322 -9.21 -13.81 -5.77
CA SER A 322 -7.94 -14.24 -6.37
C SER A 322 -8.05 -15.63 -6.98
N LEU A 323 -8.28 -15.70 -8.29
CA LEU A 323 -8.37 -16.96 -9.05
C LEU A 323 -7.12 -17.85 -8.86
N ASN A 324 -5.94 -17.25 -8.76
CA ASN A 324 -4.69 -17.99 -8.60
C ASN A 324 -4.59 -18.67 -7.23
N ILE A 325 -4.98 -17.98 -6.15
CA ILE A 325 -5.02 -18.59 -4.81
C ILE A 325 -6.08 -19.71 -4.78
N VAL A 326 -7.25 -19.47 -5.37
CA VAL A 326 -8.32 -20.47 -5.43
C VAL A 326 -7.87 -21.73 -6.18
N LYS A 327 -7.24 -21.59 -7.35
CA LYS A 327 -6.68 -22.72 -8.11
C LYS A 327 -5.67 -23.51 -7.28
N GLU A 328 -4.70 -22.82 -6.67
CA GLU A 328 -3.66 -23.45 -5.86
C GLU A 328 -4.24 -24.23 -4.66
N LEU A 329 -5.27 -23.69 -4.00
CA LEU A 329 -5.96 -24.36 -2.91
C LEU A 329 -6.75 -25.60 -3.39
N ILE A 330 -7.44 -25.52 -4.54
CA ILE A 330 -8.15 -26.68 -5.13
C ILE A 330 -7.16 -27.77 -5.48
N ASP A 331 -6.07 -27.42 -6.15
CA ASP A 331 -5.05 -28.38 -6.58
C ASP A 331 -4.30 -28.97 -5.36
N SER A 332 -4.29 -28.27 -4.22
CA SER A 332 -3.84 -28.78 -2.92
C SER A 332 -4.87 -29.65 -2.18
N GLY A 333 -6.08 -29.81 -2.71
CA GLY A 333 -7.15 -30.66 -2.16
C GLY A 333 -8.14 -29.95 -1.24
N ALA A 334 -8.35 -28.64 -1.42
CA ALA A 334 -9.44 -27.91 -0.77
C ALA A 334 -10.81 -28.46 -1.22
N ASP A 335 -11.76 -28.54 -0.28
CA ASP A 335 -13.14 -28.88 -0.60
C ASP A 335 -13.85 -27.68 -1.24
N VAL A 336 -14.18 -27.82 -2.53
CA VAL A 336 -14.89 -26.80 -3.33
C VAL A 336 -16.30 -26.53 -2.80
N ASN A 337 -16.88 -27.48 -2.07
CA ASN A 337 -18.24 -27.42 -1.53
C ASN A 337 -18.29 -27.14 -0.02
N CYS A 338 -17.18 -26.67 0.57
CA CYS A 338 -17.17 -26.29 1.98
C CYS A 338 -18.10 -25.11 2.26
N PHE A 339 -18.34 -24.81 3.54
CA PHE A 339 -19.13 -23.66 3.97
C PHE A 339 -18.26 -22.60 4.62
N SER A 340 -18.58 -21.33 4.37
CA SER A 340 -18.06 -20.20 5.12
C SER A 340 -18.63 -20.18 6.55
N GLU A 341 -18.12 -19.27 7.39
CA GLU A 341 -18.67 -19.03 8.72
C GLU A 341 -20.11 -18.50 8.70
N PHE A 342 -20.53 -17.93 7.57
CA PHE A 342 -21.92 -17.50 7.32
C PHE A 342 -22.78 -18.60 6.67
N PHE A 343 -22.27 -19.84 6.66
CA PHE A 343 -22.92 -20.96 5.99
C PHE A 343 -23.14 -20.74 4.49
N GLU A 344 -22.35 -19.85 3.86
CA GLU A 344 -22.38 -19.62 2.42
C GLU A 344 -21.46 -20.61 1.70
N THR A 345 -21.86 -21.13 0.55
CA THR A 345 -20.97 -21.93 -0.30
C THR A 345 -20.03 -21.03 -1.10
N PRO A 346 -18.82 -21.48 -1.45
CA PRO A 346 -17.92 -20.77 -2.36
C PRO A 346 -18.61 -20.33 -3.66
N LEU A 347 -19.47 -21.17 -4.23
CA LEU A 347 -20.23 -20.81 -5.43
C LEU A 347 -21.19 -19.64 -5.18
N TYR A 348 -21.91 -19.64 -4.05
CA TYR A 348 -22.78 -18.53 -3.68
C TYR A 348 -22.00 -17.22 -3.49
N ILE A 349 -20.83 -17.29 -2.84
CA ILE A 349 -19.93 -16.15 -2.65
C ILE A 349 -19.52 -15.55 -4.01
N ALA A 350 -19.11 -16.39 -4.96
CA ALA A 350 -18.71 -15.95 -6.29
C ALA A 350 -19.86 -15.30 -7.09
N VAL A 351 -21.07 -15.83 -6.97
CA VAL A 351 -22.28 -15.23 -7.58
C VAL A 351 -22.61 -13.88 -6.94
N LYS A 352 -22.56 -13.80 -5.60
CA LYS A 352 -22.82 -12.56 -4.84
C LYS A 352 -21.81 -11.45 -5.17
N SER A 353 -20.55 -11.81 -5.43
CA SER A 353 -19.52 -10.85 -5.85
C SER A 353 -19.57 -10.49 -7.34
N GLY A 354 -20.40 -11.16 -8.14
CA GLY A 354 -20.50 -10.93 -9.59
C GLY A 354 -19.30 -11.43 -10.40
N SER A 355 -18.43 -12.26 -9.82
CA SER A 355 -17.22 -12.74 -10.49
C SER A 355 -17.51 -13.95 -11.38
N CYS A 356 -17.79 -13.68 -12.67
CA CYS A 356 -18.10 -14.72 -13.65
C CYS A 356 -16.97 -15.75 -13.80
N ASP A 357 -15.72 -15.31 -13.86
CA ASP A 357 -14.55 -16.20 -13.95
C ASP A 357 -14.44 -17.14 -12.75
N MET A 358 -14.73 -16.63 -11.54
CA MET A 358 -14.72 -17.43 -10.32
C MET A 358 -15.87 -18.46 -10.33
N VAL A 359 -17.06 -18.06 -10.77
CA VAL A 359 -18.21 -18.98 -10.94
C VAL A 359 -17.84 -20.10 -11.91
N HIS A 360 -17.29 -19.78 -13.09
CA HIS A 360 -16.87 -20.76 -14.07
C HIS A 360 -15.78 -21.70 -13.52
N LEU A 361 -14.78 -21.16 -12.83
CA LEU A 361 -13.73 -21.96 -12.20
C LEU A 361 -14.30 -22.97 -11.19
N LEU A 362 -15.19 -22.52 -10.31
CA LEU A 362 -15.80 -23.37 -9.28
C LEU A 362 -16.69 -24.45 -9.88
N LEU A 363 -17.53 -24.11 -10.86
CA LEU A 363 -18.38 -25.07 -11.57
C LEU A 363 -17.55 -26.13 -12.30
N LYS A 364 -16.49 -25.71 -13.02
CA LYS A 364 -15.55 -26.63 -13.70
C LYS A 364 -14.87 -27.59 -12.72
N LYS A 365 -14.66 -27.16 -11.48
CA LYS A 365 -14.04 -27.95 -10.41
C LYS A 365 -15.07 -28.68 -9.52
N GLY A 366 -16.33 -28.78 -9.95
CA GLY A 366 -17.35 -29.63 -9.32
C GLY A 366 -18.16 -28.98 -8.20
N ALA A 367 -18.25 -27.65 -8.17
CA ALA A 367 -19.12 -26.95 -7.23
C ALA A 367 -20.61 -27.30 -7.45
N HIS A 368 -21.31 -27.65 -6.37
CA HIS A 368 -22.71 -28.01 -6.42
C HIS A 368 -23.61 -26.77 -6.50
N ILE A 369 -24.45 -26.72 -7.55
CA ILE A 369 -25.39 -25.62 -7.78
C ILE A 369 -26.55 -25.63 -6.77
N ASN A 370 -26.95 -26.83 -6.32
CA ASN A 370 -28.18 -27.04 -5.53
C ASN A 370 -27.93 -27.27 -4.04
N LEU A 371 -26.81 -26.78 -3.48
CA LEU A 371 -26.61 -26.86 -2.03
C LEU A 371 -27.64 -25.99 -1.32
N ARG A 372 -28.45 -26.63 -0.47
CA ARG A 372 -29.44 -25.95 0.35
C ARG A 372 -28.71 -25.20 1.46
N LEU A 373 -28.66 -23.86 1.37
CA LEU A 373 -28.15 -23.03 2.46
C LEU A 373 -29.10 -23.13 3.66
N TRP A 374 -28.57 -23.01 4.89
CA TRP A 374 -29.32 -23.26 6.14
C TRP A 374 -30.54 -22.31 6.34
N PHE A 375 -30.65 -21.24 5.54
CA PHE A 375 -31.74 -20.24 5.60
C PHE A 375 -32.67 -20.22 4.36
N ASP A 376 -32.81 -21.34 3.64
CA ASP A 376 -33.61 -21.44 2.38
C ASP A 376 -33.15 -20.49 1.24
N MET A 377 -31.97 -19.87 1.40
CA MET A 377 -31.31 -19.13 0.33
C MET A 377 -30.86 -20.13 -0.75
N LYS A 378 -31.41 -19.99 -1.96
CA LYS A 378 -30.97 -20.76 -3.14
C LYS A 378 -29.84 -19.97 -3.82
N VAL A 379 -28.83 -20.68 -4.37
CA VAL A 379 -27.93 -20.06 -5.34
C VAL A 379 -28.80 -19.48 -6.46
N PRO A 380 -28.73 -18.18 -6.79
CA PRO A 380 -29.58 -17.60 -7.81
C PRO A 380 -29.31 -18.24 -9.18
N ILE A 381 -30.12 -19.23 -9.56
CA ILE A 381 -30.08 -19.89 -10.88
C ILE A 381 -30.17 -18.83 -12.00
N LEU A 382 -30.88 -17.73 -11.73
CA LEU A 382 -31.11 -16.63 -12.67
C LEU A 382 -29.83 -15.91 -13.13
N VAL A 383 -28.75 -15.90 -12.33
CA VAL A 383 -27.48 -15.26 -12.73
C VAL A 383 -26.66 -16.16 -13.64
N ILE A 384 -26.81 -17.49 -13.50
CA ILE A 384 -26.11 -18.47 -14.34
C ILE A 384 -26.78 -18.55 -15.73
N SER A 385 -28.11 -18.37 -15.81
CA SER A 385 -28.87 -18.48 -17.06
C SER A 385 -28.73 -17.27 -18.01
N ASN A 386 -28.39 -16.08 -17.50
CA ASN A 386 -28.28 -14.89 -18.35
C ASN A 386 -27.01 -14.82 -19.22
N ASN A 387 -26.05 -15.73 -19.00
CA ASN A 387 -24.82 -15.82 -19.79
C ASN A 387 -24.71 -17.13 -20.58
N ASN A 388 -25.85 -17.74 -20.95
CA ASN A 388 -25.92 -18.90 -21.86
C ASN A 388 -25.54 -18.55 -23.31
N GLN A 389 -24.31 -18.06 -23.51
CA GLN A 389 -23.51 -18.39 -24.70
C GLN A 389 -22.40 -19.35 -24.27
N LEU A 390 -22.81 -20.54 -23.82
CA LEU A 390 -21.97 -21.72 -23.76
C LEU A 390 -22.47 -22.65 -24.87
N SER A 391 -21.92 -22.48 -26.07
CA SER A 391 -22.02 -23.43 -27.19
C SER A 391 -20.79 -24.31 -27.24
#